data_AF-A0A4R7CVR1-F1
#
_entry.id   AF-A0A4R7CVR1-F1
#
_cell.length_a   1.000
_cell.length_b   1.000
_cell.length_c   1.000
_cell.angle_alpha   90.00
_cell.angle_beta   90.00
_cell.angle_gamma   90.00
#
_symmetry.space_group_name_H-M   'P 1'
#
loop_
_entity.id
_entity.type
_entity.pdbx_description
1 polymer ?
#
loop_
_entity_poly.entity_id
_entity_poly.type
_entity_poly.pdbx_seq_one_letter_code
_entity_poly.pdbx_strand_id
1 'polypeptide(L)'
;MTVKNRKLFATAMAVMVASESLLAQTGGGTTGINAATSSLTSYIDPVSTLTLAIGAVVGIIGGVRVYIKWNSGDQDINKELMGWGGSCLFLVLVSVVIKAFFGV
;
A
#
# COMPACT_ATOMS: atom_id res chain seq x y z
N MET A 1 47.58 -32.48 -24.80
CA MET A 1 46.57 -31.50 -25.25
C MET A 1 47.26 -30.34 -25.95
N THR A 2 46.92 -30.09 -27.22
CA THR A 2 47.48 -29.03 -28.07
C THR A 2 47.11 -27.63 -27.54
N VAL A 3 48.01 -26.65 -27.68
CA VAL A 3 47.90 -25.29 -27.12
C VAL A 3 46.59 -24.58 -27.52
N LYS A 4 46.03 -24.91 -28.69
CA LYS A 4 44.74 -24.42 -29.19
C LYS A 4 43.55 -24.84 -28.29
N ASN A 5 43.56 -26.07 -27.78
CA ASN A 5 42.50 -26.58 -26.90
C ASN A 5 42.60 -25.94 -25.50
N ARG A 6 43.81 -25.58 -25.05
CA ARG A 6 44.03 -24.88 -23.78
C ARG A 6 43.52 -23.43 -23.82
N LYS A 7 43.69 -22.75 -24.96
CA LYS A 7 43.12 -21.40 -25.18
C LYS A 7 41.60 -21.43 -25.27
N LEU A 8 41.02 -22.41 -25.97
CA LEU A 8 39.55 -22.56 -26.06
C LEU A 8 38.91 -22.79 -24.69
N PHE A 9 39.52 -23.63 -23.85
CA PHE A 9 39.08 -23.84 -22.46
C PHE A 9 39.20 -22.57 -21.60
N ALA A 10 40.30 -21.83 -21.73
CA ALA A 10 40.49 -20.57 -21.01
C ALA A 10 39.46 -19.50 -21.41
N THR A 11 39.13 -19.40 -22.71
CA THR A 11 38.10 -18.47 -23.20
C THR A 11 36.71 -18.88 -22.73
N ALA A 12 36.38 -20.17 -22.73
CA ALA A 12 35.11 -20.67 -22.21
C ALA A 12 34.95 -20.37 -20.70
N MET A 13 36.01 -20.57 -19.92
CA MET A 13 36.01 -20.26 -18.48
C MET A 13 35.88 -18.75 -18.22
N ALA A 14 36.52 -17.91 -19.04
CA ALA A 14 36.39 -16.45 -18.94
C ALA A 14 34.97 -15.95 -19.25
N VAL A 15 34.27 -16.58 -20.20
CA VAL A 15 32.86 -16.25 -20.53
C VAL A 15 31.92 -16.65 -19.39
N MET A 16 32.16 -17.80 -18.75
CA MET A 16 31.36 -18.24 -17.59
C MET A 16 31.51 -17.27 -16.41
N VAL A 17 32.74 -16.84 -16.08
CA VAL A 17 32.98 -15.88 -14.98
C VAL A 17 32.41 -14.50 -15.29
N ALA A 18 32.44 -14.05 -16.55
CA ALA A 18 31.83 -12.78 -16.94
C ALA A 18 30.30 -12.79 -16.81
N SER A 19 29.65 -13.95 -16.96
CA SER A 19 28.19 -14.07 -16.85
C SER A 19 27.66 -13.84 -15.42
N GLU A 20 28.42 -14.22 -14.40
CA GLU A 20 28.05 -14.00 -12.99
C GLU A 20 28.06 -12.51 -12.62
N SER A 21 28.99 -11.75 -13.22
CA SER A 21 29.07 -10.30 -13.02
C SER A 21 27.87 -9.54 -13.63
N LEU A 22 27.20 -10.09 -14.63
CA LEU A 22 26.00 -9.50 -15.24
C LEU A 22 24.74 -9.70 -14.39
N LEU A 23 24.64 -10.83 -13.67
CA LEU A 23 23.52 -11.12 -12.77
C LEU A 23 23.59 -10.32 -11.46
N ALA A 24 24.80 -9.92 -11.03
CA ALA A 24 24.99 -9.11 -9.84
C ALA A 24 24.72 -7.60 -10.06
N GLN A 25 24.69 -7.13 -11.31
CA GLN A 25 24.55 -5.71 -11.66
C GLN A 25 23.10 -5.20 -11.70
N THR A 26 22.08 -6.06 -11.59
CA THR A 26 20.69 -5.68 -11.88
C THR A 26 19.78 -5.50 -10.66
N GLY A 27 20.26 -5.35 -9.42
CA GLY A 27 19.28 -5.04 -8.36
C GLY A 27 19.65 -5.08 -6.89
N GLY A 28 20.81 -4.53 -6.50
CA GLY A 28 21.12 -4.33 -5.10
C GLY A 28 20.17 -3.30 -4.45
N GLY A 29 19.23 -3.76 -3.62
CA GLY A 29 18.35 -2.91 -2.81
C GLY A 29 17.15 -2.32 -3.56
N THR A 30 17.37 -1.57 -4.64
CA THR A 30 16.29 -0.83 -5.34
C THR A 30 15.29 -1.75 -6.04
N THR A 31 15.76 -2.86 -6.63
CA THR A 31 14.86 -3.86 -7.25
C THR A 31 13.99 -4.56 -6.20
N GLY A 32 14.55 -4.87 -5.03
CA GLY A 32 13.79 -5.44 -3.91
C GLY A 32 12.78 -4.45 -3.32
N ILE A 33 13.18 -3.19 -3.13
CA ILE A 33 12.29 -2.11 -2.66
C ILE A 33 11.15 -1.89 -3.66
N ASN A 34 11.44 -1.79 -4.96
CA ASN A 34 10.41 -1.60 -5.98
C ASN A 34 9.44 -2.78 -6.07
N ALA A 35 9.93 -4.02 -5.92
CA ALA A 35 9.09 -5.22 -5.85
C ALA A 35 8.18 -5.23 -4.60
N ALA A 36 8.72 -4.83 -3.46
CA ALA A 36 7.95 -4.70 -2.22
C ALA A 36 6.88 -3.59 -2.32
N THR A 37 7.21 -2.43 -2.86
CA THR A 37 6.26 -1.32 -3.09
C THR A 37 5.14 -1.71 -4.05
N SER A 38 5.47 -2.41 -5.14
CA SER A 38 4.46 -2.90 -6.10
C SER A 38 3.51 -3.90 -5.43
N SER A 39 4.05 -4.80 -4.60
CA SER A 39 3.24 -5.73 -3.82
C SER A 39 2.32 -4.99 -2.85
N LEU A 40 2.83 -3.97 -2.13
CA LEU A 40 2.03 -3.18 -1.20
C LEU A 40 0.89 -2.43 -1.89
N THR A 41 1.15 -1.86 -3.07
CA THR A 41 0.15 -1.12 -3.87
C THR A 41 -1.05 -1.99 -4.21
N SER A 42 -0.83 -3.28 -4.51
CA SER A 42 -1.92 -4.23 -4.79
C SER A 42 -2.89 -4.45 -3.63
N TYR A 43 -2.46 -4.18 -2.38
CA TYR A 43 -3.29 -4.31 -1.19
C TYR A 43 -4.04 -3.03 -0.83
N ILE A 44 -3.71 -1.88 -1.42
CA ILE A 44 -4.29 -0.59 -1.05
C ILE A 44 -5.79 -0.54 -1.35
N ASP A 45 -6.21 -1.00 -2.52
CA ASP A 45 -7.63 -1.04 -2.91
C ASP A 45 -8.51 -1.95 -2.03
N PRO A 46 -8.15 -3.23 -1.78
CA PRO A 46 -8.95 -4.09 -0.92
C PRO A 46 -8.96 -3.60 0.54
N VAL A 47 -7.84 -3.07 1.04
CA VAL A 47 -7.79 -2.50 2.41
C VAL A 47 -8.63 -1.24 2.51
N SER A 48 -8.56 -0.33 1.52
CA SER A 48 -9.38 0.88 1.47
C SER A 48 -10.87 0.55 1.46
N THR A 49 -11.28 -0.45 0.67
CA THR A 49 -12.67 -0.94 0.64
C THR A 49 -13.11 -1.51 1.98
N LEU A 50 -12.25 -2.29 2.64
CA LEU A 50 -12.50 -2.82 3.98
C LEU A 50 -12.65 -1.71 5.02
N THR A 51 -11.76 -0.71 5.00
CA THR A 51 -11.83 0.46 5.89
C THR A 51 -13.12 1.24 5.68
N LEU A 52 -13.55 1.45 4.44
CA LEU A 52 -14.83 2.11 4.13
C LEU A 52 -16.02 1.30 4.64
N ALA A 53 -16.00 -0.03 4.49
CA ALA A 53 -17.06 -0.89 4.99
C ALA A 53 -17.17 -0.83 6.53
N ILE A 54 -16.05 -0.89 7.24
CA ILE A 54 -16.01 -0.73 8.71
C ILE A 54 -16.48 0.67 9.10
N GLY A 55 -15.98 1.70 8.41
CA GLY A 55 -16.36 3.10 8.62
C GLY A 55 -17.86 3.32 8.44
N ALA A 56 -18.49 2.68 7.46
CA ALA A 56 -19.94 2.74 7.26
C ALA A 56 -20.71 2.14 8.43
N VAL A 57 -20.31 0.96 8.92
CA VAL A 57 -20.96 0.31 10.08
C VAL A 57 -20.83 1.18 11.33
N VAL A 58 -19.62 1.65 11.64
CA VAL A 58 -19.39 2.51 12.82
C VAL A 58 -20.09 3.86 12.68
N GLY A 59 -20.12 4.43 11.47
CA GLY A 59 -20.82 5.67 11.16
C GLY A 59 -22.32 5.59 11.41
N ILE A 60 -22.96 4.47 11.03
CA ILE A 60 -24.38 4.22 11.31
C ILE A 60 -24.61 4.13 12.83
N ILE A 61 -23.77 3.39 13.56
CA ILE A 61 -23.88 3.26 15.02
C ILE A 61 -23.72 4.63 15.71
N GLY A 62 -22.75 5.43 15.27
CA GLY A 62 -22.56 6.80 15.76
C GLY A 62 -23.77 7.70 15.49
N GLY A 63 -24.35 7.61 14.30
CA GLY A 63 -25.54 8.38 13.91
C GLY A 63 -26.76 8.02 14.76
N VAL A 64 -26.97 6.73 15.04
CA VAL A 64 -28.02 6.29 15.99
C VAL A 64 -27.78 6.89 17.38
N ARG A 65 -26.52 6.96 17.83
CA ARG A 65 -26.21 7.53 19.15
C ARG A 65 -26.48 9.04 19.22
N VAL A 66 -26.12 9.77 18.17
CA VAL A 66 -26.44 11.20 18.03
C VAL A 66 -27.97 11.40 18.00
N TYR A 67 -28.70 10.58 17.25
CA TYR A 67 -30.17 10.64 17.22
C TYR A 67 -30.79 10.45 18.61
N ILE A 68 -30.32 9.47 19.39
CA ILE A 68 -30.81 9.24 20.76
C ILE A 68 -30.58 10.48 21.63
N LYS A 69 -29.37 11.05 21.58
CA LYS A 69 -29.01 12.26 22.36
C LYS A 69 -29.80 13.50 21.96
N TRP A 70 -30.09 13.63 20.66
CA TRP A 70 -30.93 14.70 20.14
C TRP A 70 -32.33 14.63 20.72
N ASN A 71 -32.93 13.44 20.74
CA ASN A 71 -34.27 13.24 21.29
C ASN A 71 -34.33 13.35 22.81
N SER A 72 -33.23 13.09 23.52
CA SER A 72 -33.15 13.26 24.97
C SER A 72 -32.89 14.71 25.42
N GLY A 73 -32.68 15.65 24.51
CA GLY A 73 -32.43 17.06 24.84
C GLY A 73 -31.06 17.30 25.48
N ASP A 74 -30.04 16.51 25.12
CA ASP A 74 -28.67 16.68 25.60
C ASP A 74 -28.11 18.06 25.17
N GLN A 75 -27.51 18.81 26.11
CA GLN A 75 -26.97 20.15 25.85
C GLN A 75 -25.79 20.12 24.87
N ASP A 76 -25.08 19.00 24.78
CA ASP A 76 -23.88 18.85 23.94
C ASP A 76 -24.19 18.30 22.52
N ILE A 77 -25.46 18.22 22.12
CA ILE A 77 -25.84 17.57 20.85
C ILE A 77 -25.19 18.20 19.62
N ASN A 78 -25.07 19.54 19.58
CA ASN A 78 -24.43 20.23 18.45
C ASN A 78 -22.96 19.85 18.30
N LYS A 79 -22.25 19.69 19.43
CA LYS A 79 -20.84 19.29 19.46
C LYS A 79 -20.67 17.84 19.00
N GLU A 80 -21.54 16.94 19.46
CA GLU A 80 -21.51 15.55 19.02
C GLU A 80 -21.89 15.37 17.56
N LEU A 81 -22.91 16.08 17.07
CA LEU A 81 -23.31 16.08 15.67
C LEU A 81 -22.16 16.55 14.77
N MET A 82 -21.50 17.65 15.13
CA MET A 82 -20.36 18.17 14.39
C MET A 82 -19.17 17.20 14.41
N GLY A 83 -18.87 16.57 15.56
CA GLY A 83 -17.79 15.59 15.67
C GLY A 83 -18.06 14.32 14.86
N TRP A 84 -19.29 13.80 14.93
CA TRP A 84 -19.72 12.65 14.14
C TRP A 84 -19.74 12.99 12.63
N GLY A 85 -20.36 14.09 12.22
CA GLY A 85 -20.42 14.50 10.82
C GLY A 85 -19.03 14.75 10.23
N GLY A 86 -18.15 15.42 10.97
CA GLY A 86 -16.77 15.66 10.56
C GLY A 86 -15.95 14.37 10.42
N SER A 87 -16.12 13.42 11.34
CA SER A 87 -15.42 12.13 11.27
C SER A 87 -15.92 11.26 10.10
N CYS A 88 -17.22 11.26 9.80
CA CYS A 88 -17.76 10.59 8.62
C CYS A 88 -17.20 11.17 7.32
N LEU A 89 -17.15 12.51 7.21
CA LEU A 89 -16.57 13.18 6.05
C LEU A 89 -15.08 12.86 5.89
N PHE A 90 -14.33 12.88 7.00
CA PHE A 90 -12.92 12.54 7.00
C PHE A 90 -12.66 11.12 6.50
N LEU A 91 -13.45 10.12 6.93
CA LEU A 91 -13.30 8.74 6.47
C LEU A 91 -13.46 8.60 4.94
N VAL A 92 -14.42 9.30 4.36
CA VAL A 92 -14.63 9.31 2.89
C VAL A 92 -13.45 9.97 2.18
N LEU A 93 -12.99 11.12 2.68
CA LEU A 93 -11.87 11.85 2.09
C LEU A 93 -10.54 11.09 2.17
N VAL A 94 -10.29 10.39 3.28
CA VAL A 94 -9.08 9.56 3.45
C VAL A 94 -8.96 8.52 2.35
N SER A 95 -10.06 7.86 1.97
CA SER A 95 -10.03 6.88 0.89
C SER A 95 -9.62 7.47 -0.45
N VAL A 96 -10.05 8.70 -0.75
CA VAL A 96 -9.66 9.44 -1.97
C VAL A 96 -8.19 9.86 -1.91
N VAL A 97 -7.76 10.38 -0.75
CA VAL A 97 -6.39 10.87 -0.54
C VAL A 97 -5.37 9.73 -0.64
N ILE A 98 -5.64 8.58 0.00
CA ILE A 98 -4.76 7.41 -0.08
C ILE A 98 -4.64 6.95 -1.54
N LYS A 99 -5.76 6.78 -2.24
CA LYS A 99 -5.79 6.42 -3.66
C LYS A 99 -4.96 7.38 -4.52
N ALA A 100 -5.15 8.68 -4.33
CA ALA A 100 -4.40 9.73 -5.04
C ALA A 100 -2.87 9.67 -4.77
N PHE A 101 -2.42 9.36 -3.56
CA PHE A 101 -0.99 9.23 -3.25
C PHE A 101 -0.34 8.01 -3.94
N PHE A 102 -1.08 6.92 -4.12
CA PHE A 102 -0.58 5.68 -4.72
C PHE A 102 -0.87 5.57 -6.23
N GLY A 103 -1.55 6.55 -6.82
CA GLY A 103 -1.86 6.58 -8.26
C GLY A 103 -2.86 5.50 -8.70
N VAL A 104 -3.72 5.05 -7.79
CA VAL A 104 -4.80 4.05 -8.00
C VAL A 104 -6.18 4.67 -7.85
#